data_AF-A0A5B9WML5-F1
#
_entry.id   AF-A0A5B9WML5-F1
#
_cell.length_a   1.000
_cell.length_b   1.000
_cell.length_c   1.000
_cell.angle_alpha   90.00
_cell.angle_beta   90.00
_cell.angle_gamma   90.00
#
_symmetry.space_group_name_H-M   'P 1'
#
loop_
_entity.id
_entity.type
_entity.pdbx_description
1 polymer ?
#
loop_
_entity_poly.entity_id
_entity_poly.type
_entity_poly.pdbx_seq_one_letter_code
_entity_poly.pdbx_strand_id
1 'polypeptide(L)'
;MVWKEIFKNYAQLQDGIQRVSRFIFAETFHLDKAITAAAKAAYLANWISKGGGQFNRYSNNVSEIKEFIIEDPTFSKLNKLKKSNPEAFYYWYYIITP
;
A
#
# COMPACT_ATOMS: atom_id res chain seq x y z
N MET A 1 -26.41 -38.31 5.70
CA MET A 1 -25.62 -38.09 6.94
C MET A 1 -24.39 -37.20 6.68
N VAL A 2 -23.60 -37.49 5.64
CA VAL A 2 -22.37 -36.77 5.24
C VAL A 2 -22.50 -35.24 5.07
N TRP A 3 -23.60 -34.75 4.49
CA TRP A 3 -23.79 -33.31 4.24
C TRP A 3 -23.87 -32.47 5.51
N LYS A 4 -24.49 -32.99 6.59
CA LYS A 4 -24.57 -32.27 7.88
C LYS A 4 -23.19 -32.07 8.52
N GLU A 5 -22.28 -33.01 8.32
CA GLU A 5 -20.91 -32.97 8.83
C GLU A 5 -20.06 -31.91 8.13
N ILE A 6 -20.20 -31.80 6.80
CA ILE A 6 -19.50 -30.78 6.00
C ILE A 6 -19.91 -29.37 6.41
N PHE A 7 -21.22 -29.10 6.56
CA PHE A 7 -21.70 -27.79 7.01
C PHE A 7 -21.27 -27.47 8.44
N LYS A 8 -21.22 -28.48 9.33
CA LYS A 8 -20.72 -28.33 10.70
C LYS A 8 -19.24 -27.96 10.71
N ASN A 9 -18.43 -28.59 9.87
CA ASN A 9 -17.00 -28.29 9.74
C ASN A 9 -16.75 -26.87 9.20
N TYR A 10 -17.53 -26.42 8.23
CA TYR A 10 -17.45 -25.05 7.72
C TYR A 10 -17.80 -24.01 8.79
N ALA A 11 -18.88 -24.22 9.54
CA ALA A 11 -19.27 -23.33 10.64
C ALA A 11 -18.19 -23.26 11.74
N GLN A 12 -17.59 -24.40 12.10
CA GLN A 12 -16.50 -24.45 13.08
C GLN A 12 -15.24 -23.73 12.58
N LEU A 13 -14.91 -23.86 11.29
CA LEU A 13 -13.82 -23.12 10.65
C LEU A 13 -14.09 -21.62 10.65
N GLN A 14 -15.28 -21.20 10.26
CA GLN A 14 -15.67 -19.79 10.23
C GLN A 14 -15.63 -19.16 11.64
N ASP A 15 -16.14 -19.86 12.66
CA ASP A 15 -16.05 -19.43 14.05
C ASP A 15 -14.61 -19.38 14.55
N GLY A 16 -13.75 -20.32 14.12
CA GLY A 16 -12.33 -20.30 14.41
C GLY A 16 -11.64 -19.05 13.86
N ILE A 17 -11.89 -18.72 12.59
CA ILE A 17 -11.35 -17.53 11.93
C ILE A 17 -11.82 -16.24 12.63
N GLN A 18 -13.11 -16.15 12.98
CA GLN A 18 -13.65 -14.97 13.67
C GLN A 18 -13.10 -14.79 15.10
N ARG A 19 -12.77 -15.89 15.78
CA ARG A 19 -12.13 -15.83 17.11
C ARG A 19 -10.68 -15.35 16.98
N VAL A 20 -9.93 -15.90 16.04
CA VAL A 20 -8.52 -15.53 15.81
C VAL A 20 -8.38 -14.10 15.32
N SER A 21 -9.28 -13.60 14.46
CA SER A 21 -9.20 -12.25 13.91
C SER A 21 -9.18 -11.14 14.96
N ARG A 22 -9.85 -11.34 16.10
CA ARG A 22 -9.86 -10.39 17.23
C ARG A 22 -8.52 -10.31 17.97
N PHE A 23 -7.67 -11.33 17.86
CA PHE A 23 -6.33 -11.36 18.44
C PHE A 23 -5.24 -10.90 17.46
N ILE A 24 -5.60 -10.67 16.19
CA ILE A 24 -4.70 -10.05 15.23
C ILE A 24 -4.63 -8.56 15.58
N PHE A 25 -3.67 -8.18 16.43
CA PHE A 25 -3.29 -6.80 16.73
C PHE A 25 -2.60 -6.10 15.54
N ALA A 26 -2.93 -6.51 14.30
CA ALA A 26 -2.61 -5.69 13.14
C ALA A 26 -3.67 -4.59 13.09
N GLU A 27 -3.25 -3.35 13.30
CA GLU A 27 -4.07 -2.18 13.01
C GLU A 27 -4.73 -2.38 11.64
N THR A 28 -6.05 -2.20 11.57
CA THR A 28 -6.85 -2.49 10.37
C THR A 28 -6.15 -1.94 9.13
N PHE A 29 -5.86 -2.82 8.17
CA PHE A 29 -5.14 -2.45 6.95
C PHE A 29 -6.07 -1.68 6.02
N HIS A 30 -6.25 -0.40 6.33
CA HIS A 30 -7.11 0.50 5.59
C HIS A 30 -6.52 0.84 4.21
N LEU A 31 -7.39 1.34 3.33
CA LEU A 31 -7.03 1.67 1.94
C LEU A 31 -5.82 2.63 1.87
N ASP A 32 -5.70 3.58 2.79
CA ASP A 32 -4.56 4.50 2.82
C ASP A 32 -3.22 3.78 3.01
N LYS A 33 -3.17 2.77 3.87
CA LYS A 33 -1.98 1.94 4.07
C LYS A 33 -1.69 1.08 2.85
N ALA A 34 -2.73 0.55 2.21
CA ALA A 34 -2.60 -0.20 0.97
C ALA A 34 -1.97 0.66 -0.14
N ILE A 35 -2.42 1.91 -0.27
CA ILE A 35 -1.87 2.88 -1.24
C ILE A 35 -0.39 3.14 -0.96
N THR A 36 -0.01 3.42 0.29
CA THR A 36 1.40 3.63 0.66
C THR A 36 2.26 2.40 0.42
N ALA A 37 1.77 1.21 0.80
CA ALA A 37 2.49 -0.05 0.62
C ALA A 37 2.70 -0.36 -0.86
N ALA A 38 1.68 -0.16 -1.71
CA ALA A 38 1.78 -0.34 -3.14
C ALA A 38 2.81 0.61 -3.77
N ALA A 39 2.83 1.89 -3.37
CA ALA A 39 3.80 2.86 -3.85
C ALA A 39 5.24 2.49 -3.46
N LYS A 40 5.46 2.04 -2.22
CA LYS A 40 6.77 1.53 -1.74
C LYS A 40 7.22 0.31 -2.53
N ALA A 41 6.33 -0.66 -2.72
CA ALA A 41 6.63 -1.87 -3.48
C ALA A 41 7.00 -1.55 -4.94
N ALA A 42 6.25 -0.64 -5.58
CA ALA A 42 6.55 -0.18 -6.93
C ALA A 42 7.90 0.55 -7.01
N TYR A 43 8.22 1.40 -6.03
CA TYR A 43 9.49 2.11 -5.97
C TYR A 43 10.66 1.14 -5.80
N LEU A 44 10.53 0.17 -4.90
CA LEU A 44 11.53 -0.89 -4.71
C LEU A 44 11.73 -1.72 -5.98
N ALA A 45 10.65 -2.14 -6.63
CA ALA A 45 10.73 -2.89 -7.89
C ALA A 45 11.44 -2.09 -8.99
N ASN A 46 11.11 -0.79 -9.13
CA ASN A 46 11.78 0.11 -10.07
C ASN A 46 13.27 0.29 -9.72
N TRP A 47 13.61 0.47 -8.45
CA TRP A 47 14.98 0.64 -7.97
C TRP A 47 15.84 -0.61 -8.23
N ILE A 48 15.29 -1.80 -7.96
CA ILE A 48 15.94 -3.08 -8.27
C ILE A 48 16.14 -3.22 -9.78
N SER A 49 15.12 -2.89 -10.58
CA SER A 49 15.18 -2.96 -12.05
C SER A 49 16.27 -2.05 -12.64
N LYS A 50 16.50 -0.89 -12.02
CA LYS A 50 17.57 0.05 -12.41
C LYS A 50 18.98 -0.39 -11.96
N GLY A 51 19.13 -1.56 -11.33
CA GLY A 51 20.43 -2.13 -10.96
C GLY A 51 20.93 -1.73 -9.56
N GLY A 52 20.09 -1.07 -8.75
CA GLY A 52 20.48 -0.57 -7.43
C GLY A 52 21.36 0.68 -7.52
N GLY A 53 21.06 1.67 -6.70
CA GLY A 53 21.72 2.98 -6.69
C GLY A 53 21.36 3.78 -5.44
N GLN A 54 21.34 5.11 -5.53
CA GLN A 54 20.89 5.94 -4.40
C GLN A 54 19.43 5.62 -4.05
N PHE A 55 19.20 5.28 -2.78
CA PHE A 55 17.87 4.96 -2.28
C PHE A 55 17.34 6.16 -1.50
N ASN A 56 16.31 6.81 -2.03
CA ASN A 56 15.70 7.98 -1.41
C ASN A 56 14.48 7.53 -0.60
N ARG A 57 14.54 7.77 0.71
CA ARG A 57 13.45 7.47 1.64
C ARG A 57 12.72 8.76 1.98
N TYR A 58 11.39 8.69 1.98
CA TYR A 58 10.58 9.80 2.46
C TYR A 58 10.85 10.09 3.94
N SER A 59 11.16 11.35 4.27
CA SER A 59 11.53 11.76 5.63
C SER A 59 10.34 12.07 6.55
N ASN A 60 9.11 11.86 6.06
CA ASN A 60 7.87 12.35 6.67
C ASN A 60 7.72 13.88 6.68
N ASN A 61 8.56 14.62 5.97
CA ASN A 61 8.42 16.06 5.82
C ASN A 61 7.66 16.42 4.54
N VAL A 62 6.43 16.93 4.71
CA VAL A 62 5.57 17.36 3.59
C VAL A 62 6.18 18.53 2.80
N SER A 63 7.12 19.28 3.40
CA SER A 63 7.82 20.37 2.71
C SER A 63 8.67 19.88 1.54
N GLU A 64 9.17 18.64 1.58
CA GLU A 64 10.00 18.05 0.51
C GLU A 64 9.23 17.91 -0.80
N ILE A 65 7.92 17.65 -0.72
CA ILE A 65 7.08 17.42 -1.89
C ILE A 65 6.30 18.66 -2.30
N LYS A 66 6.48 19.80 -1.61
CA LYS A 66 5.63 21.00 -1.80
C LYS A 66 5.66 21.51 -3.24
N GLU A 67 6.79 21.41 -3.90
CA GLU A 67 6.97 21.85 -5.29
C GLU A 67 6.86 20.71 -6.31
N PHE A 68 6.78 19.45 -5.85
CA PHE A 68 6.69 18.30 -6.74
C PHE A 68 5.34 18.25 -7.45
N ILE A 69 5.37 18.10 -8.77
CA ILE A 69 4.21 17.98 -9.63
C ILE A 69 4.51 16.90 -10.67
N ILE A 70 3.62 15.91 -10.80
CA ILE A 70 3.67 14.96 -11.91
C ILE A 70 3.00 15.63 -13.11
N GLU A 71 3.81 16.03 -14.08
CA GLU A 71 3.35 16.76 -15.27
C GLU A 71 2.72 15.84 -16.33
N ASP A 72 3.03 14.54 -16.31
CA ASP A 72 2.47 13.55 -17.23
C ASP A 72 0.93 13.50 -17.08
N PRO A 73 0.15 13.86 -18.13
CA PRO A 73 -1.30 13.84 -18.10
C PRO A 73 -1.89 12.47 -17.74
N THR A 74 -1.20 11.38 -18.14
CA THR A 74 -1.59 10.00 -17.85
C THR A 74 -1.63 9.72 -16.35
N PHE A 75 -0.71 10.33 -15.61
CA PHE A 75 -0.54 10.12 -14.16
C PHE A 75 -0.99 11.30 -13.31
N SER A 76 -1.60 12.32 -13.93
CA SER A 76 -2.12 13.52 -13.26
C SER A 76 -3.03 13.24 -12.05
N LYS A 77 -3.73 12.09 -12.04
CA LYS A 77 -4.55 11.63 -10.90
C LYS A 77 -3.74 11.43 -9.62
N LEU A 78 -2.47 11.05 -9.72
CA LEU A 78 -1.58 10.82 -8.58
C LEU A 78 -1.24 12.11 -7.85
N ASN A 79 -1.33 13.29 -8.50
CA ASN A 79 -1.19 14.58 -7.81
C ASN A 79 -2.20 14.77 -6.68
N LYS A 80 -3.35 14.08 -6.70
CA LYS A 80 -4.32 14.09 -5.58
C LYS A 80 -3.75 13.46 -4.31
N LEU A 81 -2.84 12.49 -4.45
CA LEU A 81 -2.19 11.82 -3.32
C LEU A 81 -1.30 12.78 -2.53
N LYS A 82 -0.80 13.86 -3.13
CA LYS A 82 0.00 14.87 -2.44
C LYS A 82 -0.67 15.40 -1.17
N LYS A 83 -2.01 15.50 -1.16
CA LYS A 83 -2.80 15.94 0.00
C LYS A 83 -3.24 14.79 0.90
N SER A 84 -3.67 13.66 0.35
CA SER A 84 -4.22 12.55 1.14
C SER A 84 -3.17 11.58 1.67
N ASN A 85 -2.13 11.31 0.87
CA ASN A 85 -1.07 10.34 1.17
C ASN A 85 0.27 10.83 0.59
N PRO A 86 0.92 11.78 1.29
CA PRO A 86 2.13 12.45 0.79
C PRO A 86 3.30 11.47 0.60
N GLU A 87 3.39 10.43 1.44
CA GLU A 87 4.41 9.39 1.28
C GLU A 87 4.20 8.58 0.00
N ALA A 88 2.97 8.17 -0.32
CA ALA A 88 2.68 7.47 -1.56
C ALA A 88 3.00 8.34 -2.79
N PHE A 89 2.64 9.63 -2.72
CA PHE A 89 2.93 10.59 -3.79
C PHE A 89 4.44 10.74 -4.03
N TYR A 90 5.24 10.85 -2.95
CA TYR A 90 6.69 10.94 -3.04
C TYR A 90 7.28 9.79 -3.86
N TYR A 91 6.93 8.53 -3.54
CA TYR A 91 7.47 7.38 -4.25
C TYR A 91 7.01 7.32 -5.71
N TRP A 92 5.74 7.65 -6.00
CA TRP A 92 5.27 7.72 -7.38
C TRP A 92 5.98 8.80 -8.20
N TYR A 93 6.24 9.95 -7.59
CA TYR A 93 6.99 11.03 -8.24
C TYR A 93 8.38 10.56 -8.67
N TYR A 94 9.14 9.87 -7.81
CA TYR A 94 10.47 9.33 -8.18
C TYR A 94 10.43 8.17 -9.19
N ILE A 95 9.29 7.52 -9.38
CA ILE A 95 9.13 6.48 -10.41
C ILE A 95 8.86 7.13 -11.76
N ILE A 96 7.93 8.10 -11.80
CA ILE A 96 7.40 8.70 -13.03
C ILE A 96 8.28 9.84 -13.54
N THR A 97 8.84 10.62 -12.62
CA THR A 97 9.76 11.72 -12.91
C THR A 97 11.17 11.21 -12.63
N PRO A 98 11.92 10.73 -13.65
CA PRO A 98 13.24 10.13 -13.48
C PRO A 98 14.32 11.11 -13.02
#